data_AF-A0A971U3A4-F1
#
_entry.id   AF-A0A971U3A4-F1
#
_cell.length_a   1.000
_cell.length_b   1.000
_cell.length_c   1.000
_cell.angle_alpha   90.00
_cell.angle_beta   90.00
_cell.angle_gamma   90.00
#
_symmetry.space_group_name_H-M   'P 1'
#
loop_
_entity.id
_entity.type
_entity.pdbx_description
1 polymer ?
#
loop_
_entity_poly.entity_id
_entity_poly.type
_entity_poly.pdbx_seq_one_letter_code
_entity_poly.pdbx_strand_id
1 'polypeptide(L)'
;MLRLPDVETQILAGVAGTVSDVTAEGQVKVKCNGTRIHGAWGDGGTGRGPLALTTEGADGELTWQKVSRHLTGCVLVGGWLGEERAILRARQFGIAGLLVGGIAAPLARHTGWGLPIVATEGVGVPHMAPTFYRALQQRAGCVVQLQGGCAEGGPMASISHAVSQGAENSALEVGAGVRLTRGPYLGYEGRISALPEGLQRTALGGLTEGAQIALPSGQRLFAPWENLEVLP
;
A
#
# COMPACT_ATOMS: atom_id res chain seq x y z
N MET A 1 -11.11 -47.53 -15.09
CA MET A 1 -11.21 -46.31 -14.26
C MET A 1 -10.36 -45.25 -14.95
N LEU A 2 -10.98 -44.35 -15.71
CA LEU A 2 -10.28 -43.30 -16.47
C LEU A 2 -9.89 -42.17 -15.51
N ARG A 3 -8.59 -41.97 -15.27
CA ARG A 3 -8.09 -40.73 -14.65
C ARG A 3 -8.36 -39.61 -15.64
N LEU A 4 -9.22 -38.65 -15.27
CA LEU A 4 -9.27 -37.37 -15.96
C LEU A 4 -7.87 -36.75 -15.88
N PRO A 5 -7.37 -36.12 -16.96
CA PRO A 5 -6.05 -35.49 -16.94
C PRO A 5 -6.04 -34.39 -15.87
N ASP A 6 -4.95 -34.34 -15.10
CA ASP A 6 -4.76 -33.26 -14.12
C ASP A 6 -4.82 -31.91 -14.85
N VAL A 7 -5.79 -31.08 -14.47
CA VAL A 7 -5.91 -29.72 -15.01
C VAL A 7 -4.88 -28.86 -14.30
N GLU A 8 -3.71 -28.70 -14.91
CA GLU A 8 -2.69 -27.77 -14.42
C GLU A 8 -3.23 -26.33 -14.49
N THR A 9 -3.45 -25.73 -13.32
CA THR A 9 -3.89 -24.33 -13.21
C THR A 9 -2.69 -23.47 -12.86
N GLN A 10 -2.31 -22.54 -13.74
CA GLN A 10 -1.26 -21.57 -13.45
C GLN A 10 -1.84 -20.40 -12.64
N ILE A 11 -1.29 -20.17 -11.46
CA ILE A 11 -1.68 -19.07 -10.57
C ILE A 11 -0.50 -18.11 -10.42
N LEU A 12 -0.74 -16.81 -10.60
CA LEU A 12 0.28 -15.79 -10.38
C LEU A 12 0.49 -15.56 -8.88
N ALA A 13 1.71 -15.81 -8.38
CA ALA A 13 2.08 -15.59 -6.98
C ALA A 13 1.96 -14.13 -6.53
N GLY A 14 2.02 -13.20 -7.49
CA GLY A 14 1.83 -11.77 -7.28
C GLY A 14 3.00 -11.01 -6.63
N VAL A 15 4.01 -11.73 -6.18
CA VAL A 15 5.29 -11.18 -5.71
C VAL A 15 6.42 -12.03 -6.26
N ALA A 16 7.59 -11.42 -6.50
CA ALA A 16 8.78 -12.19 -6.81
C ALA A 16 9.31 -12.84 -5.53
N GLY A 17 9.55 -14.15 -5.57
CA GLY A 17 10.05 -14.88 -4.42
C GLY A 17 10.30 -16.35 -4.72
N THR A 18 10.68 -17.08 -3.68
CA THR A 18 10.94 -18.52 -3.74
C THR A 18 9.83 -19.25 -2.98
N VAL A 19 9.25 -20.28 -3.59
CA VAL A 19 8.31 -21.17 -2.89
C VAL A 19 9.05 -21.85 -1.75
N SER A 20 8.60 -21.61 -0.52
CA SER A 20 9.23 -22.16 0.69
C SER A 20 8.53 -23.40 1.20
N ASP A 21 7.23 -23.53 0.94
CA ASP A 21 6.39 -24.62 1.45
C ASP A 21 5.11 -24.73 0.61
N VAL A 22 4.60 -25.95 0.47
CA VAL A 22 3.31 -26.23 -0.17
C VAL A 22 2.54 -27.19 0.74
N THR A 23 1.41 -26.73 1.30
CA THR A 23 0.64 -27.54 2.25
C THR A 23 -0.16 -28.62 1.52
N ALA A 24 -0.59 -29.65 2.27
CA ALA A 24 -1.44 -30.72 1.73
C ALA A 24 -2.80 -30.19 1.24
N GLU A 25 -3.27 -29.04 1.75
CA GLU A 25 -4.48 -28.36 1.26
C GLU A 25 -4.23 -27.50 0.01
N GLY A 26 -3.03 -27.50 -0.56
CA GLY A 26 -2.69 -26.77 -1.78
C GLY A 26 -2.33 -25.30 -1.57
N GLN A 27 -2.03 -24.88 -0.33
CA GLN A 27 -1.56 -23.51 -0.07
C GLN A 27 -0.07 -23.40 -0.38
N VAL A 28 0.32 -22.38 -1.14
CA VAL A 28 1.72 -22.12 -1.51
C VAL A 28 2.25 -20.95 -0.68
N LYS A 29 3.28 -21.19 0.14
CA LYS A 29 4.00 -20.13 0.85
C LYS A 29 5.18 -19.67 0.01
N VAL A 30 5.26 -18.36 -0.23
CA VAL A 30 6.34 -17.74 -1.00
C VAL A 30 7.16 -16.83 -0.08
N LYS A 31 8.45 -17.13 0.04
CA LYS A 31 9.42 -16.24 0.69
C LYS A 31 9.85 -15.17 -0.31
N CYS A 32 9.56 -13.91 -0.01
CA CYS A 32 9.90 -12.78 -0.86
C CYS A 32 10.58 -11.68 -0.05
N ASN A 33 11.35 -10.84 -0.74
CA ASN A 33 11.85 -9.58 -0.20
C ASN A 33 11.10 -8.46 -0.90
N GLY A 34 10.48 -7.57 -0.12
CA GLY A 34 9.66 -6.54 -0.70
C GLY A 34 9.23 -5.50 0.32
N THR A 35 8.71 -4.39 -0.20
CA THR A 35 7.98 -3.41 0.61
C THR A 35 6.50 -3.71 0.46
N ARG A 36 5.83 -3.94 1.58
CA ARG A 36 4.36 -3.98 1.64
C ARG A 36 3.85 -2.60 2.03
N ILE A 37 2.79 -2.16 1.37
CA ILE A 37 2.18 -0.85 1.55
C ILE A 37 0.70 -1.04 1.80
N HIS A 38 0.21 -0.53 2.93
CA HIS A 38 -1.20 -0.56 3.27
C HIS A 38 -1.95 0.66 2.71
N GLY A 39 -3.05 0.38 2.02
CA GLY A 39 -4.03 1.37 1.59
C GLY A 39 -5.17 1.49 2.59
N ALA A 40 -5.63 2.72 2.83
CA ALA A 40 -6.82 2.99 3.61
C ALA A 40 -8.11 2.92 2.78
N TRP A 41 -8.00 3.11 1.46
CA TRP A 41 -9.11 2.98 0.52
C TRP A 41 -8.60 2.39 -0.80
N GLY A 42 -9.46 1.67 -1.52
CA GLY A 42 -9.14 1.17 -2.85
C GLY A 42 -10.38 0.71 -3.60
N ASP A 43 -10.24 0.61 -4.92
CA ASP A 43 -11.25 0.10 -5.86
C ASP A 43 -10.59 -0.67 -7.00
N GLY A 44 -11.38 -1.48 -7.70
CA GLY A 44 -10.93 -2.28 -8.84
C GLY A 44 -10.29 -3.61 -8.43
N GLY A 45 -9.70 -4.30 -9.39
CA GLY A 45 -9.07 -5.60 -9.15
C GLY A 45 -7.60 -5.48 -8.76
N THR A 46 -6.78 -6.29 -9.41
CA THR A 46 -5.33 -6.26 -9.26
C THR A 46 -4.67 -5.64 -10.49
N GLY A 47 -3.53 -4.99 -10.26
CA GLY A 47 -2.72 -4.36 -11.31
C GLY A 47 -1.26 -4.67 -11.09
N ARG A 48 -0.48 -4.75 -12.17
CA ARG A 48 0.97 -4.99 -12.07
C ARG A 48 1.72 -4.20 -13.14
N GLY A 49 2.74 -3.47 -12.72
CA GLY A 49 3.52 -2.62 -13.63
C GLY A 49 4.71 -1.95 -12.94
N PRO A 50 5.64 -1.38 -13.72
CA PRO A 50 6.70 -0.54 -13.17
C PRO A 50 6.11 0.70 -12.50
N LEU A 51 6.68 1.09 -11.37
CA LEU A 51 6.29 2.29 -10.63
C LEU A 51 6.74 3.55 -11.39
N ALA A 52 5.81 4.45 -11.69
CA ALA A 52 6.09 5.72 -12.34
C ALA A 52 5.56 6.87 -11.48
N LEU A 53 6.45 7.71 -10.96
CA LEU A 53 6.04 8.93 -10.28
C LEU A 53 5.68 9.98 -11.31
N THR A 54 4.49 10.55 -11.17
CA THR A 54 3.91 11.49 -12.15
C THR A 54 3.72 12.90 -11.60
N THR A 55 4.00 13.06 -10.32
CA THR A 55 3.87 14.30 -9.56
C THR A 55 5.26 14.74 -9.10
N GLU A 56 5.43 16.01 -8.73
CA GLU A 56 6.72 16.52 -8.27
C GLU A 56 6.92 16.32 -6.76
N GLY A 57 5.83 16.11 -6.03
CA GLY A 57 5.82 16.00 -4.58
C GLY A 57 4.60 15.29 -4.04
N ALA A 58 4.61 15.08 -2.72
CA ALA A 58 3.62 14.28 -1.99
C ALA A 58 2.23 14.94 -1.93
N ASP A 59 2.12 16.24 -2.17
CA ASP A 59 0.89 17.02 -2.27
C ASP A 59 0.42 17.22 -3.72
N GLY A 60 1.20 16.76 -4.70
CA GLY A 60 0.91 16.94 -6.11
C GLY A 60 -0.31 16.15 -6.57
N GLU A 61 -1.27 16.82 -7.20
CA GLU A 61 -2.44 16.15 -7.78
C GLU A 61 -2.06 15.32 -9.02
N LEU A 62 -2.58 14.10 -9.11
CA LEU A 62 -2.59 13.27 -10.31
C LEU A 62 -3.69 13.74 -11.29
N THR A 63 -3.42 14.85 -11.96
CA THR A 63 -4.31 15.39 -13.01
C THR A 63 -4.29 14.54 -14.28
N TRP A 64 -5.30 14.68 -15.14
CA TRP A 64 -5.35 13.95 -16.42
C TRP A 64 -4.17 14.29 -17.35
N GLN A 65 -3.59 15.50 -17.27
CA GLN A 65 -2.45 15.92 -18.09
C GLN A 65 -1.20 15.09 -17.79
N LYS A 66 -1.07 14.63 -16.54
CA LYS A 66 0.04 13.77 -16.09
C LYS A 66 -0.11 12.31 -16.52
N VAL A 67 -1.28 11.94 -17.05
CA VAL A 67 -1.55 10.62 -17.60
C VAL A 67 -1.31 10.62 -19.11
N SER A 68 -0.19 10.01 -19.52
CA SER A 68 0.25 9.94 -20.92
C SER A 68 0.34 8.49 -21.43
N ARG A 69 0.28 8.31 -22.75
CA ARG A 69 0.40 6.99 -23.41
C ARG A 69 1.80 6.37 -23.26
N HIS A 70 2.83 7.17 -22.94
CA HIS A 70 4.17 6.63 -22.70
C HIS A 70 4.27 5.83 -21.40
N LEU A 71 3.25 5.95 -20.53
CA LEU A 71 3.16 5.27 -19.25
C LEU A 71 2.26 4.03 -19.29
N THR A 72 1.85 3.58 -20.47
CA THR A 72 1.04 2.35 -20.63
C THR A 72 1.68 1.18 -19.88
N GLY A 73 0.87 0.43 -19.14
CA GLY A 73 1.31 -0.69 -18.31
C GLY A 73 2.01 -0.29 -17.00
N CYS A 74 2.23 0.99 -16.72
CA CYS A 74 2.84 1.45 -15.46
C CYS A 74 1.81 1.55 -14.34
N VAL A 75 2.28 1.49 -13.10
CA VAL A 75 1.53 1.92 -11.90
C VAL A 75 1.91 3.38 -11.62
N LEU A 76 0.95 4.29 -11.68
CA LEU A 76 1.21 5.72 -11.49
C LEU A 76 1.13 6.12 -10.03
N VAL A 77 2.12 6.90 -9.58
CA VAL A 77 2.15 7.48 -8.23
C VAL A 77 1.80 8.96 -8.28
N GLY A 78 0.87 9.36 -7.41
CA GLY A 78 0.48 10.75 -7.20
C GLY A 78 0.27 11.08 -5.71
N GLY A 79 0.37 12.35 -5.34
CA GLY A 79 0.06 12.80 -4.00
C GLY A 79 -1.42 12.60 -3.66
N TRP A 80 -2.32 12.95 -4.56
CA TRP A 80 -3.74 12.67 -4.40
C TRP A 80 -4.49 12.67 -5.75
N LEU A 81 -5.73 12.18 -5.73
CA LEU A 81 -6.61 12.05 -6.89
C LEU A 81 -7.90 12.85 -6.70
N GLY A 82 -8.02 13.95 -7.43
CA GLY A 82 -9.18 14.86 -7.37
C GLY A 82 -10.12 14.77 -8.56
N GLU A 83 -9.63 14.33 -9.73
CA GLU A 83 -10.36 14.43 -10.99
C GLU A 83 -10.69 13.06 -11.61
N GLU A 84 -11.97 12.82 -11.89
CA GLU A 84 -12.46 11.62 -12.59
C GLU A 84 -11.78 11.42 -13.94
N ARG A 85 -11.48 12.50 -14.66
CA ARG A 85 -10.83 12.44 -15.98
C ARG A 85 -9.47 11.75 -15.93
N ALA A 86 -8.74 11.85 -14.82
CA ALA A 86 -7.46 11.16 -14.65
C ALA A 86 -7.67 9.63 -14.65
N ILE A 87 -8.70 9.14 -13.95
CA ILE A 87 -9.06 7.72 -13.90
C ILE A 87 -9.47 7.22 -15.29
N LEU A 88 -10.39 7.93 -15.95
CA LEU A 88 -10.90 7.55 -17.27
C LEU A 88 -9.78 7.51 -18.31
N ARG A 89 -8.89 8.50 -18.30
CA ARG A 89 -7.73 8.55 -19.20
C ARG A 89 -6.72 7.45 -18.89
N ALA A 90 -6.50 7.13 -17.62
CA ALA A 90 -5.62 6.05 -17.22
C ALA A 90 -6.12 4.69 -17.75
N ARG A 91 -7.43 4.43 -17.65
CA ARG A 91 -8.06 3.26 -18.30
C ARG A 91 -7.85 3.27 -19.80
N GLN A 92 -8.17 4.39 -20.46
CA GLN A 92 -8.08 4.51 -21.91
C GLN A 92 -6.66 4.22 -22.42
N PHE A 93 -5.64 4.63 -21.67
CA PHE A 93 -4.24 4.44 -22.06
C PHE A 93 -3.64 3.13 -21.56
N GLY A 94 -4.42 2.26 -20.91
CA GLY A 94 -3.95 0.97 -20.42
C GLY A 94 -2.92 1.09 -19.30
N ILE A 95 -3.08 2.09 -18.42
CA ILE A 95 -2.32 2.18 -17.17
C ILE A 95 -2.66 0.98 -16.28
N ALA A 96 -1.66 0.39 -15.61
CA ALA A 96 -1.85 -0.82 -14.80
C ALA A 96 -2.55 -0.55 -13.47
N GLY A 97 -2.45 0.67 -12.93
CA GLY A 97 -3.18 1.09 -11.74
C GLY A 97 -2.68 2.42 -11.19
N LEU A 98 -3.36 2.93 -10.16
CA LEU A 98 -3.05 4.19 -9.50
C LEU A 98 -2.74 3.94 -8.02
N LEU A 99 -1.58 4.42 -7.56
CA LEU A 99 -1.20 4.48 -6.15
C LEU A 99 -1.14 5.94 -5.74
N VAL A 100 -2.08 6.40 -4.94
CA VAL A 100 -2.19 7.80 -4.54
C VAL A 100 -2.17 7.94 -3.04
N GLY A 101 -1.89 9.15 -2.56
CA GLY A 101 -1.97 9.44 -1.14
C GLY A 101 -3.42 9.40 -0.67
N GLY A 102 -4.21 10.36 -1.13
CA GLY A 102 -5.65 10.31 -0.93
C GLY A 102 -6.48 10.47 -2.19
N ILE A 103 -7.79 10.30 -2.01
CA ILE A 103 -8.80 10.38 -3.07
C ILE A 103 -9.93 11.32 -2.65
N ALA A 104 -10.42 12.14 -3.58
CA ALA A 104 -11.55 13.02 -3.32
C ALA A 104 -12.84 12.22 -3.00
N ALA A 105 -13.60 12.69 -2.01
CA ALA A 105 -14.82 12.01 -1.55
C ALA A 105 -15.85 11.72 -2.66
N PRO A 106 -16.09 12.60 -3.65
CA PRO A 106 -16.99 12.29 -4.77
C PRO A 106 -16.51 11.09 -5.59
N LEU A 107 -15.21 10.96 -5.82
CA LEU A 107 -14.64 9.84 -6.57
C LEU A 107 -14.70 8.54 -5.78
N ALA A 108 -14.42 8.59 -4.48
CA ALA A 108 -14.45 7.42 -3.60
C ALA A 108 -15.86 6.83 -3.39
N ARG A 109 -16.91 7.63 -3.61
CA ARG A 109 -18.31 7.18 -3.57
C ARG A 109 -18.71 6.38 -4.81
N HIS A 110 -17.97 6.52 -5.91
CA HIS A 110 -18.15 5.70 -7.10
C HIS A 110 -17.22 4.49 -7.02
N THR A 111 -17.76 3.31 -7.29
CA THR A 111 -17.02 2.05 -7.33
C THR A 111 -17.14 1.42 -8.71
N GLY A 112 -16.25 0.48 -9.03
CA GLY A 112 -16.26 -0.16 -10.34
C GLY A 112 -15.59 0.69 -11.41
N TRP A 113 -14.56 1.46 -11.03
CA TRP A 113 -13.72 2.20 -11.96
C TRP A 113 -13.04 1.29 -12.99
N GLY A 114 -12.99 -0.03 -12.79
CA GLY A 114 -12.35 -0.96 -13.73
C GLY A 114 -10.86 -0.67 -13.94
N LEU A 115 -10.24 -0.04 -12.94
CA LEU A 115 -8.82 0.27 -12.83
C LEU A 115 -8.46 0.05 -11.35
N PRO A 116 -7.37 -0.67 -11.03
CA PRO A 116 -6.90 -0.79 -9.66
C PRO A 116 -6.47 0.58 -9.12
N ILE A 117 -7.06 1.02 -8.01
CA ILE A 117 -6.71 2.26 -7.32
C ILE A 117 -6.48 1.93 -5.85
N VAL A 118 -5.39 2.45 -5.28
CA VAL A 118 -5.08 2.36 -3.86
C VAL A 118 -4.76 3.77 -3.35
N ALA A 119 -5.43 4.19 -2.29
CA ALA A 119 -5.18 5.44 -1.57
C ALA A 119 -4.60 5.13 -0.18
N THR A 120 -3.39 5.59 0.09
CA THR A 120 -2.63 5.28 1.32
C THR A 120 -3.10 6.03 2.57
N GLU A 121 -3.58 7.26 2.42
CA GLU A 121 -4.15 8.14 3.44
C GLU A 121 -5.69 8.18 3.38
N GLY A 122 -6.28 7.58 2.34
CA GLY A 122 -7.71 7.35 2.24
C GLY A 122 -8.50 8.52 1.63
N VAL A 123 -9.73 8.71 2.10
CA VAL A 123 -10.70 9.61 1.47
C VAL A 123 -10.61 11.03 2.06
N GLY A 124 -10.56 12.04 1.19
CA GLY A 124 -10.58 13.45 1.57
C GLY A 124 -9.22 14.01 1.98
N VAL A 125 -8.14 13.23 1.87
CA VAL A 125 -6.77 13.68 2.16
C VAL A 125 -6.09 14.11 0.86
N PRO A 126 -5.72 15.39 0.68
CA PRO A 126 -5.17 15.88 -0.58
C PRO A 126 -3.64 15.74 -0.63
N HIS A 127 -3.07 14.71 -0.01
CA HIS A 127 -1.64 14.43 -0.03
C HIS A 127 -1.33 12.98 0.33
N MET A 128 -0.10 12.59 0.02
CA MET A 128 0.60 11.42 0.53
C MET A 128 1.55 11.86 1.64
N ALA A 129 1.87 10.98 2.58
CA ALA A 129 2.89 11.25 3.58
C ALA A 129 4.28 11.51 2.89
N PRO A 130 4.97 12.63 3.18
CA PRO A 130 6.19 13.01 2.44
C PRO A 130 7.33 12.00 2.51
N THR A 131 7.53 11.37 3.68
CA THR A 131 8.57 10.35 3.86
C THR A 131 8.25 9.14 3.01
N PHE A 132 6.97 8.75 2.98
CA PHE A 132 6.47 7.65 2.16
C PHE A 132 6.62 7.91 0.65
N TYR A 133 6.26 9.12 0.18
CA TYR A 133 6.46 9.52 -1.21
C TYR A 133 7.93 9.46 -1.62
N ARG A 134 8.84 9.95 -0.77
CA ARG A 134 10.29 9.87 -1.01
C ARG A 134 10.78 8.42 -1.07
N ALA A 135 10.24 7.53 -0.24
CA ALA A 135 10.56 6.12 -0.31
C ALA A 135 10.13 5.50 -1.65
N LEU A 136 8.96 5.87 -2.17
CA LEU A 136 8.51 5.45 -3.51
C LEU A 136 9.40 6.02 -4.63
N GLN A 137 9.92 7.24 -4.48
CA GLN A 137 10.88 7.81 -5.45
C GLN A 137 12.12 6.93 -5.60
N GLN A 138 12.64 6.38 -4.50
CA GLN A 138 13.80 5.47 -4.53
C GLN A 138 13.49 4.10 -5.16
N ARG A 139 12.21 3.82 -5.47
CA ARG A 139 11.72 2.58 -6.08
C ARG A 139 11.11 2.82 -7.47
N ALA A 140 11.35 3.97 -8.08
CA ALA A 140 10.93 4.25 -9.44
C ALA A 140 11.42 3.15 -10.41
N GLY A 141 10.53 2.67 -11.27
CA GLY A 141 10.80 1.58 -12.21
C GLY A 141 10.71 0.17 -11.63
N CYS A 142 10.71 0.00 -10.30
CA CYS A 142 10.46 -1.32 -9.69
C CYS A 142 9.05 -1.80 -10.02
N VAL A 143 8.90 -3.12 -10.19
CA VAL A 143 7.58 -3.71 -10.43
C VAL A 143 6.78 -3.71 -9.14
N VAL A 144 5.59 -3.12 -9.23
CA VAL A 144 4.61 -3.05 -8.14
C VAL A 144 3.39 -3.85 -8.53
N GLN A 145 2.88 -4.61 -7.57
CA GLN A 145 1.56 -5.20 -7.65
C GLN A 145 0.60 -4.40 -6.77
N LEU A 146 -0.48 -3.92 -7.37
CA LEU A 146 -1.58 -3.26 -6.70
C LEU A 146 -2.75 -4.22 -6.51
N GLN A 147 -3.43 -4.08 -5.39
CA GLN A 147 -4.68 -4.74 -5.05
C GLN A 147 -5.63 -3.66 -4.52
N GLY A 148 -6.54 -3.18 -5.37
CA GLY A 148 -7.46 -2.10 -5.03
C GLY A 148 -8.67 -2.60 -4.26
N GLY A 149 -9.35 -3.62 -4.79
CA GLY A 149 -10.46 -4.32 -4.16
C GLY A 149 -10.01 -5.69 -3.65
N CYS A 150 -9.96 -5.86 -2.33
CA CYS A 150 -9.72 -7.16 -1.70
C CYS A 150 -10.68 -7.38 -0.54
N ALA A 151 -11.25 -8.58 -0.45
CA ALA A 151 -12.12 -8.98 0.65
C ALA A 151 -11.34 -9.22 1.97
N GLU A 152 -10.05 -9.57 1.87
CA GLU A 152 -9.20 -9.91 3.01
C GLU A 152 -7.94 -9.02 3.04
N GLY A 153 -7.61 -8.45 4.20
CA GLY A 153 -6.40 -7.65 4.39
C GLY A 153 -6.43 -6.21 3.85
N GLY A 154 -7.48 -5.83 3.13
CA GLY A 154 -7.69 -4.47 2.60
C GLY A 154 -6.83 -4.13 1.38
N PRO A 155 -6.97 -2.90 0.85
CA PRO A 155 -6.20 -2.43 -0.30
C PRO A 155 -4.70 -2.43 0.01
N MET A 156 -3.87 -2.87 -0.93
CA MET A 156 -2.43 -2.90 -0.73
C MET A 156 -1.62 -2.73 -2.01
N ALA A 157 -0.37 -2.32 -1.84
CA ALA A 157 0.67 -2.41 -2.86
C ALA A 157 1.83 -3.25 -2.35
N SER A 158 2.43 -4.05 -3.22
CA SER A 158 3.68 -4.76 -2.93
C SER A 158 4.73 -4.44 -3.98
N ILE A 159 5.88 -3.96 -3.51
CA ILE A 159 7.05 -3.68 -4.36
C ILE A 159 8.02 -4.84 -4.15
N SER A 160 8.30 -5.60 -5.21
CA SER A 160 9.29 -6.68 -5.13
C SER A 160 10.70 -6.10 -5.19
N HIS A 161 11.58 -6.55 -4.29
CA HIS A 161 13.00 -6.16 -4.28
C HIS A 161 13.84 -7.30 -4.87
N ALA A 162 15.03 -7.00 -5.37
CA ALA A 162 16.00 -8.03 -5.66
C ALA A 162 16.33 -8.78 -4.35
N VAL A 163 16.45 -10.11 -4.41
CA VAL A 163 16.69 -10.93 -3.23
C VAL A 163 18.12 -10.66 -2.72
N SER A 164 18.28 -9.73 -1.78
CA SER A 164 19.50 -9.59 -0.99
C SER A 164 19.41 -10.49 0.25
N GLN A 165 20.46 -11.26 0.52
CA GLN A 165 20.57 -11.95 1.81
C GLN A 165 20.73 -10.91 2.92
N GLY A 166 19.87 -10.98 3.95
CA GLY A 166 20.02 -10.15 5.16
C GLY A 166 19.18 -8.87 5.24
N ALA A 167 18.16 -8.67 4.39
CA ALA A 167 17.17 -7.65 4.67
C ALA A 167 16.30 -8.10 5.86
N GLU A 168 16.68 -7.68 7.06
CA GLU A 168 15.85 -7.84 8.25
C GLU A 168 14.58 -7.00 8.08
N ASN A 169 13.43 -7.55 8.48
CA ASN A 169 12.20 -6.76 8.54
C ASN A 169 12.48 -5.55 9.44
N SER A 170 12.18 -4.33 8.96
CA SER A 170 12.34 -3.11 9.76
C SER A 170 11.67 -3.32 11.11
N ALA A 171 12.49 -3.40 12.16
CA ALA A 171 12.01 -3.78 13.48
C ALA A 171 11.20 -2.63 14.09
N LEU A 172 10.12 -2.99 14.78
CA LEU A 172 9.36 -2.05 15.60
C LEU A 172 10.14 -1.79 16.89
N GLU A 173 11.10 -0.88 16.81
CA GLU A 173 11.97 -0.50 17.93
C GLU A 173 11.82 0.98 18.31
N VAL A 174 12.26 1.34 19.53
CA VAL A 174 12.24 2.72 19.97
C VAL A 174 13.13 3.56 19.06
N GLY A 175 12.57 4.66 18.54
CA GLY A 175 13.21 5.53 17.56
C GLY A 175 12.80 5.27 16.12
N ALA A 176 12.21 4.11 15.81
CA ALA A 176 11.74 3.78 14.46
C ALA A 176 10.65 4.77 13.99
N GLY A 177 10.76 5.19 12.73
CA GLY A 177 9.73 5.99 12.07
C GLY A 177 8.54 5.13 11.68
N VAL A 178 7.33 5.59 11.98
CA VAL A 178 6.10 4.85 11.72
C VAL A 178 5.02 5.75 11.12
N ARG A 179 4.18 5.14 10.29
CA ARG A 179 2.95 5.72 9.75
C ARG A 179 1.75 5.03 10.37
N LEU A 180 0.76 5.82 10.78
CA LEU A 180 -0.49 5.30 11.34
C LEU A 180 -1.45 4.94 10.19
N THR A 181 -1.91 3.69 10.19
CA THR A 181 -2.73 3.13 9.09
C THR A 181 -4.22 3.13 9.36
N ARG A 182 -4.66 3.61 10.53
CA ARG A 182 -6.08 3.68 10.90
C ARG A 182 -6.46 4.96 11.63
N GLY A 183 -7.73 5.33 11.50
CA GLY A 183 -8.33 6.47 12.18
C GLY A 183 -8.25 6.34 13.71
N PRO A 184 -8.24 7.46 14.45
CA PRO A 184 -8.41 8.84 13.97
C PRO A 184 -7.14 9.48 13.38
N TYR A 185 -5.98 8.82 13.49
CA TYR A 185 -4.68 9.38 13.10
C TYR A 185 -4.18 8.82 11.76
N LEU A 186 -5.07 8.36 10.88
CA LEU A 186 -4.71 7.78 9.59
C LEU A 186 -3.80 8.73 8.79
N GLY A 187 -2.67 8.22 8.29
CA GLY A 187 -1.69 8.96 7.51
C GLY A 187 -0.70 9.78 8.33
N TYR A 188 -0.87 9.90 9.65
CA TYR A 188 0.06 10.64 10.49
C TYR A 188 1.40 9.88 10.56
N GLU A 189 2.50 10.63 10.48
CA GLU A 189 3.85 10.12 10.69
C GLU A 189 4.32 10.46 12.11
N GLY A 190 5.09 9.56 12.71
CA GLY A 190 5.68 9.76 14.04
C GLY A 190 6.87 8.83 14.28
N ARG A 191 7.37 8.86 15.50
CA ARG A 191 8.43 7.93 15.95
C ARG A 191 7.99 7.16 17.18
N ILE A 192 8.38 5.89 17.26
CA ILE A 192 8.17 5.09 18.46
C ILE A 192 8.98 5.70 19.60
N SER A 193 8.30 6.18 20.64
CA SER A 193 8.94 6.75 21.83
C SER A 193 9.09 5.74 22.97
N ALA A 194 8.21 4.75 23.05
CA ALA A 194 8.27 3.69 24.06
C ALA A 194 7.46 2.46 23.61
N LEU A 195 7.85 1.30 24.12
CA LEU A 195 7.17 0.03 23.93
C LEU A 195 6.65 -0.45 25.30
N PRO A 196 5.40 -0.13 25.68
CA PRO A 196 4.81 -0.58 26.93
C PRO A 196 4.75 -2.12 26.97
N GLU A 197 5.06 -2.70 28.13
CA GLU A 197 4.87 -4.13 28.35
C GLU A 197 3.39 -4.43 28.63
N GLY A 198 2.83 -5.39 27.89
CA GLY A 198 1.46 -5.88 28.06
C GLY A 198 0.37 -4.97 27.49
N LEU A 199 -0.88 -5.38 27.74
CA LEU A 199 -2.06 -4.75 27.15
C LEU A 199 -2.28 -3.33 27.67
N GLN A 200 -2.49 -2.40 26.74
CA GLN A 200 -2.83 -1.01 27.02
C GLN A 200 -4.30 -0.74 26.67
N ARG A 201 -4.91 0.16 27.42
CA ARG A 201 -6.29 0.57 27.18
C ARG A 201 -6.35 1.63 26.08
N THR A 202 -7.10 1.34 25.03
CA THR A 202 -7.33 2.26 23.91
C THR A 202 -8.33 3.35 24.28
N ALA A 203 -8.39 4.43 23.48
CA ALA A 203 -9.41 5.48 23.61
C ALA A 203 -10.85 4.95 23.48
N LEU A 204 -11.04 3.79 22.84
CA LEU A 204 -12.32 3.09 22.69
C LEU A 204 -12.58 2.07 23.84
N GLY A 205 -11.71 2.02 24.85
CA GLY A 205 -11.88 1.19 26.04
C GLY A 205 -11.38 -0.25 25.92
N GLY A 206 -11.07 -0.73 24.72
CA GLY A 206 -10.50 -2.06 24.47
C GLY A 206 -9.03 -2.18 24.89
N LEU A 207 -8.58 -3.40 25.19
CA LEU A 207 -7.21 -3.72 25.58
C LEU A 207 -6.44 -4.30 24.40
N THR A 208 -5.25 -3.76 24.11
CA THR A 208 -4.42 -4.21 23.00
C THR A 208 -2.95 -3.88 23.24
N GLU A 209 -2.06 -4.62 22.60
CA GLU A 209 -0.62 -4.34 22.61
C GLU A 209 -0.27 -3.33 21.52
N GLY A 210 0.77 -2.54 21.74
CA GLY A 210 1.15 -1.48 20.81
C GLY A 210 2.32 -0.65 21.29
N ALA A 211 2.50 0.50 20.66
CA ALA A 211 3.60 1.43 20.95
C ALA A 211 3.09 2.83 21.31
N GLN A 212 3.87 3.55 22.10
CA GLN A 212 3.71 5.00 22.23
C GLN A 212 4.43 5.68 21.08
N ILE A 213 3.72 6.55 20.36
CA ILE A 213 4.20 7.30 19.21
C ILE A 213 4.29 8.77 19.58
N ALA A 214 5.47 9.36 19.36
CA ALA A 214 5.68 10.80 19.40
C ALA A 214 5.43 11.38 18.00
N LEU A 215 4.43 12.27 17.90
CA LEU A 215 4.14 13.02 16.69
C LEU A 215 5.05 14.26 16.57
N PRO A 216 5.27 14.80 15.36
CA PRO A 216 6.00 16.05 15.14
C PRO A 216 5.43 17.25 15.91
N SER A 217 4.13 17.22 16.25
CA SER A 217 3.47 18.24 17.08
C SER A 217 3.91 18.24 18.55
N GLY A 218 4.69 17.24 18.98
CA GLY A 218 5.05 17.01 20.38
C GLY A 218 4.03 16.18 21.16
N GLN A 219 2.85 15.91 20.58
CA GLN A 219 1.86 15.02 21.18
C GLN A 219 2.36 13.58 21.21
N ARG A 220 2.06 12.87 22.30
CA ARG A 220 2.24 11.42 22.40
C ARG A 220 0.88 10.71 22.36
N LEU A 221 0.80 9.63 21.61
CA LEU A 221 -0.39 8.79 21.51
C LEU A 221 -0.01 7.31 21.57
N PHE A 222 -0.95 6.49 22.01
CA PHE A 222 -0.82 5.04 21.97
C PHE A 222 -1.48 4.50 20.69
N ALA A 223 -0.80 3.62 19.97
CA ALA A 223 -1.30 2.98 18.77
C ALA A 223 -1.08 1.45 18.83
N PRO A 224 -2.11 0.63 18.51
CA PRO A 224 -1.97 -0.82 18.40
C PRO A 224 -0.95 -1.22 17.32
N TRP A 225 -0.29 -2.36 17.49
CA TRP A 225 0.68 -2.86 16.49
C TRP A 225 0.12 -2.97 15.08
N GLU A 226 -1.12 -3.42 14.97
CA GLU A 226 -1.83 -3.59 13.69
C GLU A 226 -2.09 -2.26 12.95
N ASN A 227 -1.97 -1.14 13.66
CA ASN A 227 -2.20 0.20 13.11
C ASN A 227 -0.89 0.93 12.78
N LEU A 228 0.25 0.24 12.90
CA LEU A 228 1.57 0.80 12.65
C LEU A 228 2.22 0.15 11.42
N GLU A 229 2.64 1.00 10.50
CA GLU A 229 3.49 0.62 9.37
C GLU A 229 4.85 1.28 9.55
N VAL A 230 5.93 0.49 9.56
CA VAL A 230 7.28 1.03 9.68
C VAL A 230 7.65 1.73 8.37
N LEU A 231 8.08 2.99 8.49
CA LEU A 231 8.57 3.75 7.35
C LEU A 231 9.98 3.26 6.99
N PRO A 232 10.28 3.05 5.71
CA PRO A 232 11.58 2.60 5.23
C PRO A 232 12.67 3.67 5.31
#